data_AF-A0A897N077-F1
#
_entry.id   AF-A0A897N077-F1
#
_cell.length_a   1.000
_cell.length_b   1.000
_cell.length_c   1.000
_cell.angle_alpha   90.00
_cell.angle_beta   90.00
_cell.angle_gamma   90.00
#
_symmetry.space_group_name_H-M   'P 1'
#
loop_
_entity.id
_entity.type
_entity.pdbx_description
1 polymer ?
#
loop_
_entity_poly.entity_id
_entity_poly.type
_entity_poly.pdbx_seq_one_letter_code
_entity_poly.pdbx_strand_id
1 'polypeptide(L)'
;MTDLDENLLTLAKVGEVARGDLDGAVLEHAGLVEDQDLSSLSFVENALRDDGRTFGKTSLGSEVLTTFETAAAQEAVRSGDASLASSIVGITEQDLQANEFSYTLELIERVRNNDAPLFLVGFGLPNTGKTGHVLHDWHRAWQAQYPDGISISNAEVRTFDHTITSLEELVQFCLDNPDVQKFVFIDEGSTHFDARTNSHEIASQFSPFSKRFAKLSVDFATIGHTIKDIHPELKRQATTFFHKPEKTQVQFFEDYQDDDLVDPVFPDPVDGLEKPPASLYDPDDWSSLQWDLDRSLLNPP
;
A
#
# COMPACT_ATOMS: atom_id res chain seq x y z
N MET A 1 -18.07 -17.83 14.60
CA MET A 1 -18.41 -18.50 13.33
C MET A 1 -18.79 -17.40 12.38
N THR A 2 -17.81 -16.89 11.65
CA THR A 2 -17.99 -15.94 10.56
C THR A 2 -18.54 -16.71 9.36
N ASP A 3 -19.75 -16.36 8.92
CA ASP A 3 -20.25 -16.77 7.60
C ASP A 3 -19.32 -16.12 6.57
N LEU A 4 -18.37 -16.89 6.05
CA LEU A 4 -17.68 -16.52 4.81
C LEU A 4 -18.75 -16.46 3.71
N ASP A 5 -18.82 -15.34 2.99
CA ASP A 5 -19.79 -15.16 1.91
C ASP A 5 -19.53 -16.22 0.82
N GLU A 6 -20.47 -17.15 0.64
CA GLU A 6 -20.34 -18.26 -0.31
C GLU A 6 -20.14 -17.77 -1.75
N ASN A 7 -20.59 -16.55 -2.08
CA ASN A 7 -20.37 -15.94 -3.38
C ASN A 7 -18.89 -15.56 -3.59
N LEU A 8 -18.25 -14.99 -2.56
CA LEU A 8 -16.82 -14.66 -2.57
C LEU A 8 -15.97 -15.93 -2.76
N LEU A 9 -16.32 -16.99 -2.03
CA LEU A 9 -15.66 -18.29 -2.12
C LEU A 9 -15.79 -18.93 -3.51
N THR A 10 -16.95 -18.76 -4.14
CA THR A 10 -17.19 -19.27 -5.50
C THR A 10 -16.38 -18.52 -6.54
N LEU A 11 -16.23 -17.19 -6.40
CA LEU A 11 -15.44 -16.36 -7.31
C LEU A 11 -13.94 -16.62 -7.18
N ALA A 12 -13.42 -16.80 -5.96
CA ALA A 12 -12.04 -17.22 -5.73
C ALA A 12 -11.74 -18.58 -6.40
N LYS A 13 -12.64 -19.55 -6.27
CA LYS A 13 -12.53 -20.87 -6.95
C LYS A 13 -12.53 -20.76 -8.47
N VAL A 14 -13.33 -19.88 -9.04
CA VAL A 14 -13.34 -19.64 -10.49
C VAL A 14 -12.00 -19.04 -10.93
N GLY A 15 -11.43 -18.12 -10.16
CA GLY A 15 -10.10 -17.55 -10.43
C GLY A 15 -8.95 -18.57 -10.32
N GLU A 16 -9.05 -19.55 -9.43
CA GLU A 16 -8.08 -20.66 -9.33
C GLU A 16 -8.17 -21.64 -10.50
N VAL A 17 -9.38 -21.99 -10.94
CA VAL A 17 -9.57 -22.83 -12.13
C VAL A 17 -9.10 -22.09 -13.39
N ALA A 18 -9.36 -20.78 -13.49
CA ALA A 18 -8.88 -19.97 -14.61
C ALA A 18 -7.35 -19.94 -14.66
N ARG A 19 -6.65 -19.72 -13.54
CA ARG A 19 -5.17 -19.72 -13.49
C ARG A 19 -4.51 -21.09 -13.67
N GLY A 20 -5.31 -22.16 -13.73
CA GLY A 20 -4.83 -23.53 -13.86
C GLY A 20 -4.29 -24.13 -12.56
N ASP A 21 -4.58 -23.50 -11.42
CA ASP A 21 -4.21 -23.95 -10.08
C ASP A 21 -5.19 -25.03 -9.55
N LEU A 22 -6.35 -25.16 -10.20
CA LEU A 22 -7.32 -26.23 -9.99
C LEU A 22 -7.72 -26.90 -11.32
N ASP A 23 -7.97 -28.22 -11.29
CA ASP A 23 -8.52 -28.96 -12.43
C ASP A 23 -9.96 -28.50 -12.73
N GLY A 24 -10.17 -27.84 -13.86
CA GLY A 24 -11.51 -27.47 -14.34
C GLY A 24 -11.53 -26.97 -15.79
N ALA A 25 -12.75 -26.82 -16.32
CA ALA A 25 -13.00 -26.51 -17.73
C ALA A 25 -13.15 -25.00 -18.02
N VAL A 26 -12.56 -24.15 -17.19
CA VAL A 26 -12.62 -22.69 -17.31
C VAL A 26 -11.34 -22.20 -17.98
N LEU A 27 -11.45 -21.25 -18.91
CA LEU A 27 -10.30 -20.69 -19.64
C LEU A 27 -9.63 -19.58 -18.82
N GLU A 28 -8.33 -19.33 -19.01
CA GLU A 28 -7.53 -18.40 -18.20
C GLU A 28 -8.11 -16.96 -18.15
N HIS A 29 -8.79 -16.52 -19.21
CA HIS A 29 -9.42 -15.20 -19.31
C HIS A 29 -10.88 -15.14 -18.84
N ALA A 30 -11.45 -16.24 -18.34
CA ALA A 30 -12.85 -16.26 -17.95
C ALA A 30 -13.09 -15.44 -16.67
N GLY A 31 -14.00 -14.48 -16.74
CA GLY A 31 -14.28 -13.55 -15.63
C GLY A 31 -13.40 -12.29 -15.61
N LEU A 32 -12.34 -12.25 -16.42
CA LEU A 32 -11.45 -11.09 -16.58
C LEU A 32 -11.82 -10.20 -17.77
N VAL A 33 -12.62 -10.71 -18.70
CA VAL A 33 -12.87 -10.10 -20.01
C VAL A 33 -14.37 -9.96 -20.25
N GLU A 34 -14.80 -8.81 -20.80
CA GLU A 34 -16.19 -8.57 -21.17
C GLU A 34 -16.68 -9.53 -22.27
N ASP A 35 -17.98 -9.82 -22.29
CA ASP A 35 -18.63 -10.77 -23.23
C ASP A 35 -18.28 -10.51 -24.70
N GLN A 36 -18.04 -9.26 -25.09
CA GLN A 36 -17.72 -8.88 -26.47
C GLN A 36 -16.35 -9.40 -26.93
N ASP A 37 -15.37 -9.48 -26.02
CA ASP A 37 -13.99 -9.87 -26.31
C ASP A 37 -13.72 -11.34 -25.93
N LEU A 38 -14.56 -11.90 -25.05
CA LEU A 38 -14.50 -13.27 -24.57
C LEU A 38 -14.47 -14.31 -25.70
N SER A 39 -15.30 -14.11 -26.74
CA SER A 39 -15.38 -15.04 -27.88
C SER A 39 -14.10 -15.07 -28.72
N SER A 40 -13.47 -13.91 -28.91
CA SER A 40 -12.23 -13.76 -29.68
C SER A 40 -11.04 -14.38 -28.95
N LEU A 41 -10.92 -14.13 -27.65
CA LEU A 41 -9.85 -14.70 -26.83
C LEU A 41 -10.03 -16.21 -26.63
N SER A 42 -11.26 -16.67 -26.42
CA SER A 42 -11.56 -18.11 -26.35
C SER A 42 -11.23 -18.85 -27.65
N PHE A 43 -11.42 -18.21 -28.80
CA PHE A 43 -11.00 -18.78 -30.09
C PHE A 43 -9.48 -18.92 -30.18
N VAL A 44 -8.72 -17.90 -29.79
CA VAL A 44 -7.25 -17.91 -29.82
C VAL A 44 -6.67 -18.92 -28.82
N GLU A 45 -7.21 -18.97 -27.60
CA GLU A 45 -6.85 -19.94 -26.57
C GLU A 45 -7.04 -21.38 -27.07
N ASN A 46 -8.20 -21.71 -27.62
CA ASN A 46 -8.48 -23.05 -28.14
C ASN A 46 -7.59 -23.41 -29.34
N ALA A 47 -7.34 -22.47 -30.25
CA ALA A 47 -6.45 -22.70 -31.39
C ALA A 47 -4.98 -22.96 -30.98
N LEU A 48 -4.53 -22.35 -29.88
CA LEU A 48 -3.18 -22.58 -29.34
C LEU A 48 -3.10 -23.87 -28.50
N ARG A 49 -4.20 -24.23 -27.82
CA ARG A 49 -4.29 -25.44 -27.00
C ARG A 49 -4.15 -26.71 -27.83
N ASP A 50 -4.68 -26.70 -29.06
CA ASP A 50 -4.50 -27.77 -30.05
C ASP A 50 -3.02 -27.99 -30.43
N ASP A 51 -2.18 -26.95 -30.32
CA ASP A 51 -0.73 -26.99 -30.52
C ASP A 51 0.06 -27.25 -29.21
N GLY A 52 -0.62 -27.52 -28.10
CA GLY A 52 -0.01 -27.72 -26.78
C GLY A 52 0.53 -26.42 -26.15
N ARG A 53 0.06 -25.25 -26.58
CA ARG A 53 0.42 -23.94 -26.05
C ARG A 53 -0.79 -23.29 -25.37
N THR A 54 -0.58 -22.51 -24.32
CA THR A 54 -1.62 -21.67 -23.71
C THR A 54 -1.42 -20.22 -24.14
N PHE A 55 -2.51 -19.50 -24.43
CA PHE A 55 -2.42 -18.13 -24.91
C PHE A 55 -1.76 -17.22 -23.87
N GLY A 56 -2.16 -17.33 -22.60
CA GLY A 56 -1.59 -16.53 -21.51
C GLY A 56 -0.09 -16.72 -21.29
N LYS A 57 0.48 -17.84 -21.77
CA LYS A 57 1.94 -18.12 -21.70
C LYS A 57 2.73 -17.59 -22.90
N THR A 58 2.07 -16.94 -23.86
CA THR A 58 2.73 -16.23 -24.95
C THR A 58 3.05 -14.79 -24.54
N SER A 59 4.06 -14.17 -25.16
CA SER A 59 4.38 -12.75 -24.87
C SER A 59 3.21 -11.81 -25.20
N LEU A 60 2.45 -12.11 -26.25
CA LEU A 60 1.27 -11.33 -26.62
C LEU A 60 0.09 -11.60 -25.68
N GLY A 61 -0.16 -12.86 -25.32
CA GLY A 61 -1.26 -13.20 -24.41
C GLY A 61 -1.03 -12.67 -23.00
N SER A 62 0.21 -12.69 -22.51
CA SER A 62 0.56 -12.07 -21.23
C SER A 62 0.24 -10.57 -21.22
N GLU A 63 0.64 -9.81 -22.25
CA GLU A 63 0.34 -8.37 -22.35
C GLU A 63 -1.17 -8.09 -22.45
N VAL A 64 -1.89 -8.91 -23.22
CA VAL A 64 -3.34 -8.78 -23.39
C VAL A 64 -4.07 -9.08 -22.08
N LEU A 65 -3.71 -10.16 -21.37
CA LEU A 65 -4.30 -10.52 -20.09
C LEU A 65 -4.01 -9.46 -19.03
N THR A 66 -2.77 -8.99 -18.91
CA THR A 66 -2.43 -7.90 -17.96
C THR A 66 -3.21 -6.63 -18.22
N THR A 67 -3.49 -6.30 -19.48
CA THR A 67 -4.33 -5.15 -19.84
C THR A 67 -5.77 -5.32 -19.34
N PHE A 68 -6.35 -6.51 -19.53
CA PHE A 68 -7.71 -6.81 -19.06
C PHE A 68 -7.79 -6.95 -17.53
N GLU A 69 -6.81 -7.58 -16.89
CA GLU A 69 -6.68 -7.67 -15.43
C GLU A 69 -6.61 -6.28 -14.80
N THR A 70 -5.82 -5.37 -15.37
CA THR A 70 -5.70 -3.98 -14.89
C THR A 70 -7.03 -3.24 -15.02
N ALA A 71 -7.73 -3.39 -16.15
CA ALA A 71 -9.04 -2.76 -16.36
C ALA A 71 -10.12 -3.33 -15.42
N ALA A 72 -10.13 -4.64 -15.21
CA ALA A 72 -11.05 -5.29 -14.28
C ALA A 72 -10.73 -4.88 -12.82
N ALA A 73 -9.45 -4.75 -12.45
CA ALA A 73 -9.03 -4.30 -11.12
C ALA A 73 -9.53 -2.88 -10.85
N GLN A 74 -9.34 -1.99 -11.83
CA GLN A 74 -9.80 -0.61 -11.77
C GLN A 74 -11.33 -0.55 -11.61
N GLU A 75 -12.07 -1.40 -12.32
CA GLU A 75 -13.54 -1.46 -12.20
C GLU A 75 -14.00 -2.02 -10.85
N ALA A 76 -13.34 -3.06 -10.33
CA ALA A 76 -13.61 -3.60 -9.00
C ALA A 76 -13.44 -2.55 -7.91
N VAL A 77 -12.33 -1.80 -7.97
CA VAL A 77 -12.02 -0.72 -7.02
C VAL A 77 -13.05 0.41 -7.14
N ARG A 78 -13.44 0.77 -8.37
CA ARG A 78 -14.43 1.83 -8.64
C ARG A 78 -15.84 1.47 -8.22
N SER A 79 -16.25 0.22 -8.43
CA SER A 79 -17.59 -0.27 -8.10
C SER A 79 -17.74 -0.68 -6.63
N GLY A 80 -16.63 -0.80 -5.89
CA GLY A 80 -16.63 -1.31 -4.51
C GLY A 80 -16.88 -2.81 -4.44
N ASP A 81 -16.69 -3.54 -5.54
CA ASP A 81 -16.86 -5.00 -5.56
C ASP A 81 -15.60 -5.69 -5.01
N ALA A 82 -15.59 -5.87 -3.70
CA ALA A 82 -14.53 -6.56 -2.96
C ALA A 82 -14.27 -7.99 -3.47
N SER A 83 -15.26 -8.62 -4.12
CA SER A 83 -15.18 -9.98 -4.64
C SER A 83 -14.39 -10.06 -5.93
N LEU A 84 -14.67 -9.12 -6.84
CA LEU A 84 -13.93 -8.99 -8.08
C LEU A 84 -12.48 -8.59 -7.77
N ALA A 85 -12.28 -7.64 -6.84
CA ALA A 85 -10.96 -7.20 -6.41
C ALA A 85 -10.13 -8.39 -5.90
N SER A 86 -10.67 -9.18 -4.95
CA SER A 86 -9.99 -10.35 -4.39
C SER A 86 -9.57 -11.39 -5.43
N SER A 87 -10.40 -11.61 -6.46
CA SER A 87 -10.09 -12.53 -7.56
C SER A 87 -8.97 -12.02 -8.48
N ILE A 88 -8.85 -10.69 -8.62
CA ILE A 88 -7.90 -10.04 -9.54
C ILE A 88 -6.52 -9.81 -8.89
N VAL A 89 -6.46 -9.53 -7.58
CA VAL A 89 -5.17 -9.45 -6.85
C VAL A 89 -4.51 -10.82 -6.65
N GLY A 90 -5.12 -11.90 -7.15
CA GLY A 90 -4.53 -13.22 -7.16
C GLY A 90 -4.61 -13.96 -5.82
N ILE A 91 -5.45 -13.52 -4.89
CA ILE A 91 -5.60 -14.16 -3.58
C ILE A 91 -6.31 -15.51 -3.76
N THR A 92 -5.60 -16.62 -3.53
CA THR A 92 -6.13 -18.00 -3.61
C THR A 92 -6.65 -18.46 -2.24
N GLU A 93 -7.52 -19.47 -2.20
CA GLU A 93 -8.07 -20.12 -0.99
C GLU A 93 -6.95 -20.77 -0.13
N GLN A 94 -5.74 -20.97 -0.68
CA GLN A 94 -4.58 -21.42 0.10
C GLN A 94 -3.95 -20.31 0.97
N ASP A 95 -4.19 -19.03 0.64
CA ASP A 95 -3.58 -17.86 1.29
C ASP A 95 -4.62 -17.00 2.05
N LEU A 96 -5.81 -17.54 2.32
CA LEU A 96 -6.88 -16.81 3.01
C LEU A 96 -7.25 -17.49 4.32
N GLN A 97 -6.50 -17.19 5.37
CA GLN A 97 -7.12 -17.16 6.69
C GLN A 97 -8.03 -15.91 6.75
N ALA A 98 -9.20 -16.03 7.40
CA ALA A 98 -10.20 -14.95 7.42
C ALA A 98 -9.66 -13.61 7.98
N ASN A 99 -8.55 -13.65 8.74
CA ASN A 99 -7.81 -12.49 9.21
C ASN A 99 -6.99 -11.78 8.10
N GLU A 100 -6.38 -12.49 7.15
CA GLU A 100 -5.56 -11.94 6.05
C GLU A 100 -6.41 -11.18 5.03
N PHE A 101 -7.61 -11.69 4.74
CA PHE A 101 -8.60 -10.98 3.91
C PHE A 101 -9.05 -9.68 4.58
N SER A 102 -9.45 -9.79 5.85
CA SER A 102 -9.90 -8.64 6.64
C SER A 102 -8.79 -7.59 6.75
N TYR A 103 -7.54 -8.03 6.92
CA TYR A 103 -6.36 -7.18 6.93
C TYR A 103 -6.16 -6.41 5.63
N THR A 104 -6.29 -7.07 4.47
CA THR A 104 -6.10 -6.41 3.17
C THR A 104 -7.18 -5.37 2.90
N LEU A 105 -8.46 -5.70 3.16
CA LEU A 105 -9.56 -4.74 3.03
C LEU A 105 -9.36 -3.53 3.96
N GLU A 106 -8.89 -3.80 5.17
CA GLU A 106 -8.65 -2.77 6.16
C GLU A 106 -7.51 -1.81 5.76
N LEU A 107 -6.45 -2.32 5.11
CA LEU A 107 -5.41 -1.47 4.51
C LEU A 107 -6.00 -0.53 3.46
N ILE A 108 -6.83 -1.06 2.55
CA ILE A 108 -7.44 -0.27 1.47
C ILE A 108 -8.38 0.80 2.05
N GLU A 109 -9.18 0.45 3.04
CA GLU A 109 -10.10 1.39 3.68
C GLU A 109 -9.35 2.53 4.38
N ARG A 110 -8.24 2.21 5.06
CA ARG A 110 -7.38 3.23 5.67
C ARG A 110 -6.59 4.06 4.66
N VAL A 111 -6.28 3.54 3.49
CA VAL A 111 -5.72 4.33 2.39
C VAL A 111 -6.76 5.31 1.86
N ARG A 112 -8.03 4.90 1.74
CA ARG A 112 -9.13 5.78 1.30
C ARG A 112 -9.41 6.88 2.31
N ASN A 113 -9.43 6.53 3.60
CA ASN A 113 -9.55 7.45 4.74
C ASN A 113 -10.62 8.55 4.55
N ASN A 114 -11.78 8.21 3.99
CA ASN A 114 -12.85 9.16 3.67
C ASN A 114 -12.37 10.39 2.86
N ASP A 115 -11.51 10.18 1.87
CA ASP A 115 -10.89 11.19 1.01
C ASP A 115 -9.99 12.20 1.76
N ALA A 116 -9.63 11.91 3.02
CA ALA A 116 -8.64 12.66 3.77
C ALA A 116 -7.24 12.03 3.61
N PRO A 117 -6.15 12.81 3.72
CA PRO A 117 -4.80 12.28 3.70
C PRO A 117 -4.59 11.14 4.69
N LEU A 118 -4.06 10.01 4.23
CA LEU A 118 -3.51 8.98 5.09
C LEU A 118 -2.29 9.56 5.82
N PHE A 119 -2.28 9.45 7.14
CA PHE A 119 -1.12 9.79 7.96
C PHE A 119 -0.80 8.59 8.85
N LEU A 120 0.15 7.77 8.39
CA LEU A 120 0.52 6.50 9.00
C LEU A 120 1.74 6.67 9.91
N VAL A 121 1.63 6.21 11.16
CA VAL A 121 2.77 6.18 12.08
C VAL A 121 2.96 4.78 12.65
N GLY A 122 4.12 4.18 12.34
CA GLY A 122 4.46 2.83 12.77
C GLY A 122 5.42 2.76 13.95
N PHE A 123 5.27 1.74 14.79
CA PHE A 123 6.14 1.50 15.94
C PHE A 123 6.59 0.03 16.05
N GLY A 124 7.66 -0.20 16.81
CA GLY A 124 8.24 -1.52 17.02
C GLY A 124 9.76 -1.45 17.10
N LEU A 125 10.37 -2.43 17.77
CA LEU A 125 11.82 -2.47 17.93
C LEU A 125 12.57 -2.56 16.58
N PRO A 126 13.88 -2.26 16.54
CA PRO A 126 14.69 -2.54 15.36
C PRO A 126 14.51 -3.97 14.86
N ASN A 127 14.55 -4.18 13.54
CA ASN A 127 14.46 -5.49 12.89
C ASN A 127 13.10 -6.24 13.05
N THR A 128 12.01 -5.56 13.46
CA THR A 128 10.65 -6.14 13.45
C THR A 128 9.93 -6.03 12.09
N GLY A 129 10.59 -5.50 11.06
CA GLY A 129 10.03 -5.43 9.70
C GLY A 129 9.08 -4.26 9.45
N LYS A 130 9.15 -3.18 10.24
CA LYS A 130 8.37 -1.94 10.06
C LYS A 130 8.51 -1.34 8.65
N THR A 131 9.75 -1.08 8.23
CA THR A 131 10.07 -0.52 6.90
C THR A 131 9.48 -1.40 5.80
N GLY A 132 9.77 -2.71 5.85
CA GLY A 132 9.25 -3.66 4.87
C GLY A 132 7.71 -3.68 4.81
N HIS A 133 7.01 -3.56 5.93
CA HIS A 133 5.55 -3.51 5.95
C HIS A 133 4.97 -2.23 5.34
N VAL A 134 5.61 -1.08 5.53
CA VAL A 134 5.20 0.16 4.84
C VAL A 134 5.45 0.04 3.34
N LEU A 135 6.66 -0.37 2.96
CA LEU A 135 7.10 -0.44 1.56
C LEU A 135 6.43 -1.56 0.75
N HIS A 136 5.90 -2.58 1.42
CA HIS A 136 5.27 -3.72 0.78
C HIS A 136 3.75 -3.67 0.90
N ASP A 137 3.20 -3.68 2.13
CA ASP A 137 1.77 -3.89 2.31
C ASP A 137 1.00 -2.58 2.12
N TRP A 138 1.41 -1.52 2.83
CA TRP A 138 0.77 -0.21 2.73
C TRP A 138 0.96 0.42 1.36
N HIS A 139 2.16 0.35 0.81
CA HIS A 139 2.45 0.89 -0.52
C HIS A 139 1.65 0.19 -1.61
N ARG A 140 1.50 -1.14 -1.57
CA ARG A 140 0.65 -1.88 -2.52
C ARG A 140 -0.82 -1.49 -2.40
N ALA A 141 -1.35 -1.42 -1.18
CA ALA A 141 -2.71 -0.98 -0.95
C ALA A 141 -2.94 0.46 -1.47
N TRP A 142 -1.94 1.32 -1.27
CA TRP A 142 -1.95 2.69 -1.79
C TRP A 142 -1.91 2.75 -3.31
N GLN A 143 -1.02 2.01 -3.96
CA GLN A 143 -0.93 1.94 -5.43
C GLN A 143 -2.19 1.37 -6.07
N ALA A 144 -2.86 0.41 -5.41
CA ALA A 144 -4.13 -0.12 -5.89
C ALA A 144 -5.24 0.95 -5.92
N GLN A 145 -5.20 1.91 -4.99
CA GLN A 145 -6.13 3.04 -4.95
C GLN A 145 -5.70 4.19 -5.87
N TYR A 146 -4.39 4.42 -6.01
CA TYR A 146 -3.80 5.53 -6.75
C TYR A 146 -2.75 5.03 -7.77
N PRO A 147 -3.17 4.38 -8.88
CA PRO A 147 -2.26 3.75 -9.82
C PRO A 147 -1.33 4.72 -10.56
N ASP A 148 -1.77 5.97 -10.75
CA ASP A 148 -0.97 7.06 -11.34
C ASP A 148 -0.27 7.92 -10.28
N GLY A 149 -0.32 7.50 -9.02
CA GLY A 149 0.30 8.20 -7.90
C GLY A 149 1.82 8.06 -7.91
N ILE A 150 2.50 9.00 -7.24
CA ILE A 150 3.96 9.06 -7.15
C ILE A 150 4.43 8.71 -5.73
N SER A 151 5.38 7.79 -5.62
CA SER A 151 5.92 7.31 -4.35
C SER A 151 7.29 7.94 -4.09
N ILE A 152 7.49 8.50 -2.90
CA ILE A 152 8.67 9.30 -2.53
C ILE A 152 9.24 8.80 -1.20
N SER A 153 10.57 8.63 -1.14
CA SER A 153 11.27 8.17 0.06
C SER A 153 12.53 8.99 0.34
N ASN A 154 12.99 9.04 1.59
CA ASN A 154 14.33 9.56 1.95
C ASN A 154 15.44 8.50 1.89
N ALA A 155 15.11 7.29 1.45
CA ALA A 155 16.02 6.16 1.24
C ALA A 155 15.78 5.56 -0.14
N GLU A 156 16.79 4.92 -0.73
CA GLU A 156 16.63 4.26 -2.03
C GLU A 156 15.73 3.02 -1.89
N VAL A 157 14.57 3.07 -2.54
CA VAL A 157 13.59 1.99 -2.56
C VAL A 157 13.27 1.65 -4.00
N ARG A 158 13.43 0.37 -4.36
CA ARG A 158 13.31 -0.09 -5.75
C ARG A 158 11.94 0.17 -6.38
N THR A 159 10.88 0.15 -5.57
CA THR A 159 9.49 0.32 -6.01
C THR A 159 9.01 1.76 -5.96
N PHE A 160 9.84 2.70 -5.52
CA PHE A 160 9.47 4.10 -5.39
C PHE A 160 10.02 4.91 -6.57
N ASP A 161 9.31 6.00 -6.91
CA ASP A 161 9.60 6.81 -8.09
C ASP A 161 10.72 7.83 -7.83
N HIS A 162 10.79 8.35 -6.60
CA HIS A 162 11.75 9.38 -6.23
C HIS A 162 12.38 9.15 -4.85
N THR A 163 13.68 9.42 -4.78
CA THR A 163 14.40 9.57 -3.52
C THR A 163 14.70 11.05 -3.29
N ILE A 164 14.36 11.56 -2.12
CA ILE A 164 14.67 12.93 -1.68
C ILE A 164 15.72 12.91 -0.58
N THR A 165 16.40 14.03 -0.40
CA THR A 165 17.41 14.19 0.66
C THR A 165 17.15 15.40 1.56
N SER A 166 16.17 16.23 1.22
CA SER A 166 15.83 17.43 1.98
C SER A 166 14.33 17.74 1.97
N LEU A 167 13.89 18.52 2.96
CA LEU A 167 12.50 18.94 3.05
C LEU A 167 12.14 19.96 1.95
N GLU A 168 13.07 20.84 1.58
CA GLU A 168 12.85 21.78 0.47
C GLU A 168 12.55 21.05 -0.83
N GLU A 169 13.34 20.01 -1.15
CA GLU A 169 13.15 19.17 -2.34
C GLU A 169 11.75 18.54 -2.36
N LEU A 170 11.33 17.95 -1.23
CA LEU A 170 9.99 17.37 -1.10
C LEU A 170 8.89 18.42 -1.29
N VAL A 171 9.01 19.57 -0.63
CA VAL A 171 8.00 20.64 -0.73
C VAL A 171 7.90 21.17 -2.15
N GLN A 172 9.03 21.42 -2.81
CA GLN A 172 9.06 21.88 -4.19
C GLN A 172 8.41 20.85 -5.13
N PHE A 173 8.73 19.57 -4.96
CA PHE A 173 8.10 18.49 -5.72
C PHE A 173 6.56 18.47 -5.56
N CYS A 174 6.07 18.63 -4.33
CA CYS A 174 4.65 18.71 -4.05
C CYS A 174 3.98 19.93 -4.70
N LEU A 175 4.66 21.09 -4.69
CA LEU A 175 4.15 22.33 -5.29
C LEU A 175 4.12 22.29 -6.82
N ASP A 176 5.08 21.61 -7.44
CA ASP A 176 5.14 21.45 -8.90
C ASP A 176 4.09 20.45 -9.42
N ASN A 177 3.57 19.59 -8.52
CA ASN A 177 2.64 18.52 -8.87
C ASN A 177 1.42 18.48 -7.93
N PRO A 178 0.66 19.57 -7.71
CA PRO A 178 -0.32 19.64 -6.62
C PRO A 178 -1.49 18.64 -6.74
N ASP A 179 -1.85 18.25 -7.96
CA ASP A 179 -3.03 17.41 -8.25
C ASP A 179 -2.71 15.92 -8.43
N VAL A 180 -1.45 15.51 -8.25
CA VAL A 180 -1.05 14.09 -8.34
C VAL A 180 -0.99 13.51 -6.93
N GLN A 181 -1.61 12.36 -6.66
CA GLN A 181 -1.48 11.75 -5.33
C GLN A 181 -0.03 11.33 -5.07
N LYS A 182 0.51 11.64 -3.88
CA LYS A 182 1.85 11.23 -3.45
C LYS A 182 1.80 10.36 -2.23
N PHE A 183 2.58 9.28 -2.23
CA PHE A 183 2.89 8.51 -1.02
C PHE A 183 4.28 8.89 -0.55
N VAL A 184 4.37 9.66 0.52
CA VAL A 184 5.65 10.11 1.09
C VAL A 184 5.98 9.25 2.30
N PHE A 185 7.00 8.40 2.17
CA PHE A 185 7.52 7.63 3.28
C PHE A 185 8.86 8.21 3.74
N ILE A 186 8.93 8.64 4.99
CA ILE A 186 10.20 9.03 5.62
C ILE A 186 10.59 7.92 6.60
N ASP A 187 11.59 7.13 6.20
CA ASP A 187 12.18 6.11 7.05
C ASP A 187 13.01 6.73 8.17
N GLU A 188 13.29 5.96 9.21
CA GLU A 188 14.02 6.41 10.41
C GLU A 188 13.37 7.64 11.08
N GLY A 189 12.06 7.61 11.23
CA GLY A 189 11.31 8.67 11.91
C GLY A 189 11.75 8.89 13.35
N SER A 190 12.26 7.88 14.04
CA SER A 190 12.91 8.05 15.36
C SER A 190 14.19 8.88 15.32
N THR A 191 14.77 9.14 14.15
CA THR A 191 15.90 10.05 13.96
C THR A 191 15.41 11.41 13.49
N HIS A 192 14.57 11.44 12.46
CA HIS A 192 14.16 12.71 11.82
C HIS A 192 13.06 13.44 12.59
N PHE A 193 12.14 12.70 13.18
CA PHE A 193 11.00 13.24 13.92
C PHE A 193 11.14 13.08 15.44
N ASP A 194 12.37 12.93 15.97
CA ASP A 194 12.59 12.82 17.41
C ASP A 194 12.22 14.11 18.15
N ALA A 195 11.37 13.98 19.17
CA ALA A 195 10.88 15.12 19.93
C ALA A 195 11.96 15.89 20.71
N ARG A 196 13.10 15.28 20.97
CA ARG A 196 14.18 15.80 21.81
C ARG A 196 15.25 16.51 20.98
N THR A 197 15.51 16.04 19.76
CA THR A 197 16.61 16.56 18.92
C THR A 197 16.12 17.55 17.87
N ASN A 198 14.96 17.33 17.25
CA ASN A 198 14.50 18.10 16.09
C ASN A 198 13.19 18.88 16.34
N SER A 199 12.85 19.15 17.60
CA SER A 199 11.58 19.81 17.96
C SER A 199 11.36 21.16 17.28
N HIS A 200 12.43 21.95 17.09
CA HIS A 200 12.33 23.26 16.46
C HIS A 200 12.02 23.13 14.96
N GLU A 201 12.72 22.24 14.28
CA GLU A 201 12.60 21.96 12.84
C GLU A 201 11.22 21.38 12.54
N ILE A 202 10.75 20.42 13.33
CA ILE A 202 9.42 19.81 13.18
C ILE A 202 8.33 20.86 13.37
N ALA A 203 8.41 21.67 14.43
CA ALA A 203 7.40 22.68 14.71
C ALA A 203 7.37 23.80 13.64
N SER A 204 8.54 24.12 13.07
CA SER A 204 8.72 25.33 12.28
C SER A 204 8.84 25.11 10.77
N GLN A 205 9.07 23.88 10.34
CA GLN A 205 9.15 23.48 8.92
C GLN A 205 8.13 22.39 8.58
N PHE A 206 8.16 21.24 9.27
CA PHE A 206 7.28 20.11 8.94
C PHE A 206 5.81 20.41 9.25
N SER A 207 5.49 20.89 10.46
CA SER A 207 4.10 21.08 10.89
C SER A 207 3.32 22.09 10.03
N PRO A 208 3.93 23.21 9.56
CA PRO A 208 3.31 24.07 8.55
C PRO A 208 3.07 23.41 7.20
N PHE A 209 3.98 22.54 6.75
CA PHE A 209 3.86 21.78 5.51
C PHE A 209 2.79 20.70 5.61
N SER A 210 2.77 19.91 6.68
CA SER A 210 1.82 18.80 6.86
C SER A 210 0.36 19.24 6.92
N LYS A 211 0.09 20.45 7.42
CA LYS A 211 -1.24 21.07 7.35
C LYS A 211 -1.75 21.34 5.93
N ARG A 212 -0.91 21.17 4.91
CA ARG A 212 -1.25 21.34 3.49
C ARG A 212 -1.36 20.03 2.73
N PHE A 213 -1.12 18.88 3.36
CA PHE A 213 -1.14 17.58 2.70
C PHE A 213 -2.43 17.33 1.91
N ALA A 214 -3.59 17.66 2.46
CA ALA A 214 -4.87 17.55 1.75
C ALA A 214 -4.95 18.41 0.47
N LYS A 215 -4.28 19.57 0.44
CA LYS A 215 -4.26 20.46 -0.72
C LYS A 215 -3.19 20.10 -1.75
N LEU A 216 -2.19 19.32 -1.34
CA LEU A 216 -1.05 18.92 -2.16
C LEU A 216 -1.12 17.43 -2.50
N SER A 217 -2.25 16.78 -2.21
CA SER A 217 -2.51 15.37 -2.47
C SER A 217 -1.43 14.46 -1.89
N VAL A 218 -1.05 14.68 -0.62
CA VAL A 218 0.04 13.95 0.06
C VAL A 218 -0.53 13.00 1.10
N ASP A 219 -0.28 11.71 0.93
CA ASP A 219 -0.32 10.71 1.99
C ASP A 219 1.08 10.54 2.57
N PHE A 220 1.15 10.34 3.88
CA PHE A 220 2.41 10.35 4.61
C PHE A 220 2.54 9.12 5.51
N ALA A 221 3.74 8.54 5.53
CA ALA A 221 4.11 7.46 6.43
C ALA A 221 5.46 7.72 7.09
N THR A 222 5.60 7.34 8.36
CA THR A 222 6.90 7.26 9.03
C THR A 222 6.88 6.17 10.10
N ILE A 223 8.07 5.79 10.58
CA ILE A 223 8.22 4.74 11.60
C ILE A 223 9.18 5.18 12.71
N GLY A 224 8.86 4.83 13.94
CA GLY A 224 9.73 4.99 15.11
C GLY A 224 9.97 3.67 15.85
N HIS A 225 10.84 3.69 16.85
CA HIS A 225 11.03 2.53 17.73
C HIS A 225 9.89 2.42 18.75
N THR A 226 9.58 3.55 19.38
CA THR A 226 8.51 3.67 20.36
C THR A 226 7.69 4.92 20.07
N ILE A 227 6.48 4.96 20.62
CA ILE A 227 5.61 6.12 20.55
C ILE A 227 6.18 7.37 21.23
N LYS A 228 7.16 7.20 22.12
CA LYS A 228 7.83 8.29 22.82
C LYS A 228 8.87 8.99 21.97
N ASP A 229 9.40 8.29 20.96
CA ASP A 229 10.45 8.84 20.11
C ASP A 229 9.87 9.86 19.13
N ILE A 230 8.69 9.58 18.55
CA ILE A 230 8.08 10.43 17.54
C ILE A 230 7.42 11.68 18.17
N HIS A 231 7.72 12.83 17.57
CA HIS A 231 7.20 14.13 18.00
C HIS A 231 5.66 14.17 18.04
N PRO A 232 5.05 14.75 19.11
CA PRO A 232 3.60 14.75 19.29
C PRO A 232 2.77 15.34 18.14
N GLU A 233 3.32 16.31 17.39
CA GLU A 233 2.62 16.88 16.22
C GLU A 233 2.32 15.83 15.15
N LEU A 234 3.22 14.87 14.91
CA LEU A 234 2.98 13.80 13.94
C LEU A 234 1.90 12.86 14.46
N LYS A 235 1.99 12.47 15.73
CA LYS A 235 1.00 11.58 16.36
C LYS A 235 -0.40 12.18 16.36
N ARG A 236 -0.52 13.50 16.57
CA ARG A 236 -1.82 14.21 16.50
C ARG A 236 -2.43 14.26 15.10
N GLN A 237 -1.62 14.10 14.06
CA GLN A 237 -2.07 14.08 12.67
C GLN A 237 -2.32 12.67 12.15
N ALA A 238 -1.81 11.66 12.85
CA ALA A 238 -1.95 10.26 12.47
C ALA A 238 -3.42 9.89 12.36
N THR A 239 -3.79 9.30 11.23
CA THR A 239 -5.10 8.69 11.00
C THR A 239 -5.05 7.20 11.31
N THR A 240 -3.85 6.64 11.44
CA THR A 240 -3.64 5.23 11.76
C THR A 240 -2.29 5.03 12.42
N PHE A 241 -2.29 4.20 13.46
CA PHE A 241 -1.08 3.67 14.04
C PHE A 241 -0.96 2.17 13.77
N PHE A 242 0.28 1.70 13.58
CA PHE A 242 0.57 0.26 13.60
C PHE A 242 1.72 -0.08 14.53
N HIS A 243 1.69 -1.28 15.08
CA HIS A 243 2.77 -1.85 15.87
C HIS A 243 3.22 -3.18 15.26
N LYS A 244 4.52 -3.29 15.02
CA LYS A 244 5.21 -4.52 14.60
C LYS A 244 5.93 -5.14 15.81
N PRO A 245 5.32 -6.12 16.52
CA PRO A 245 6.01 -6.85 17.58
C PRO A 245 7.12 -7.74 17.00
N GLU A 246 6.92 -8.32 15.81
CA GLU A 246 7.88 -9.14 15.09
C GLU A 246 7.62 -9.09 13.58
N LYS A 247 8.46 -9.77 12.77
CA LYS A 247 8.45 -9.63 11.31
C LYS A 247 7.15 -10.06 10.65
N THR A 248 6.52 -11.11 11.15
CA THR A 248 5.32 -11.74 10.58
C THR A 248 4.02 -11.24 11.19
N GLN A 249 4.08 -10.34 12.18
CA GLN A 249 2.90 -9.87 12.90
C GLN A 249 2.73 -8.36 12.84
N VAL A 250 1.49 -7.89 12.78
CA VAL A 250 1.15 -6.47 12.92
C VAL A 250 -0.17 -6.28 13.67
N GLN A 251 -0.26 -5.20 14.43
CA GLN A 251 -1.50 -4.74 15.05
C GLN A 251 -1.76 -3.29 14.65
N PHE A 252 -2.99 -2.97 14.26
CA PHE A 252 -3.44 -1.60 14.00
C PHE A 252 -4.21 -1.02 15.17
N PHE A 253 -4.13 0.29 15.32
CA PHE A 253 -4.73 1.07 16.39
C PHE A 253 -5.27 2.40 15.85
N GLU A 254 -6.38 2.84 16.40
CA GLU A 254 -7.04 4.11 16.05
C GLU A 254 -6.42 5.30 16.77
N ASP A 255 -5.92 5.13 18.00
CA ASP A 255 -5.47 6.25 18.83
C ASP A 255 -4.32 5.86 19.76
N TYR A 256 -3.83 6.83 20.53
CA TYR A 256 -2.88 6.63 21.60
C TYR A 256 -3.22 7.48 22.84
N GLN A 257 -2.93 6.95 24.02
CA GLN A 257 -3.14 7.63 25.30
C GLN A 257 -1.94 7.39 26.23
N ASP A 258 -1.45 8.45 26.88
CA ASP A 258 -0.36 8.37 27.87
C ASP A 258 0.89 7.59 27.40
N ASP A 259 1.24 7.73 26.12
CA ASP A 259 2.33 7.02 25.45
C ASP A 259 2.11 5.50 25.27
N ASP A 260 0.85 5.06 25.19
CA ASP A 260 0.46 3.71 24.80
C ASP A 260 -0.54 3.74 23.63
N LEU A 261 -0.46 2.77 22.73
CA LEU A 261 -1.43 2.60 21.64
C LEU A 261 -2.73 2.00 22.19
N VAL A 262 -3.87 2.54 21.78
CA VAL A 262 -5.19 2.14 22.26
C VAL A 262 -6.16 1.94 21.11
N ASP A 263 -7.33 1.38 21.41
CA ASP A 263 -8.38 1.11 20.42
C ASP A 263 -7.86 0.23 19.26
N PRO A 264 -7.49 -1.03 19.55
CA PRO A 264 -7.02 -1.94 18.54
C PRO A 264 -8.13 -2.24 17.53
N VAL A 265 -7.78 -2.18 16.26
CA VAL A 265 -8.70 -2.40 15.13
C VAL A 265 -9.12 -3.86 15.06
N PHE A 266 -8.14 -4.76 15.18
CA PHE A 266 -8.37 -6.19 15.27
C PHE A 266 -8.31 -6.64 16.74
N PRO A 267 -9.11 -7.63 17.15
CA PRO A 267 -9.05 -8.17 18.52
C PRO A 267 -7.67 -8.71 18.90
N ASP A 268 -6.95 -9.27 17.93
CA ASP A 268 -5.62 -9.86 18.07
C ASP A 268 -4.72 -9.42 16.90
N PRO A 269 -3.38 -9.46 17.07
CA PRO A 269 -2.45 -9.15 15.99
C PRO A 269 -2.69 -10.05 14.77
N VAL A 270 -2.62 -9.43 13.59
CA VAL A 270 -2.60 -10.15 12.32
C VAL A 270 -1.23 -10.82 12.19
N ASP A 271 -1.21 -12.13 11.99
CA ASP A 271 -0.02 -12.95 11.79
C ASP A 271 0.02 -13.47 10.34
N GLY A 272 1.10 -14.13 9.97
CA GLY A 272 1.25 -14.75 8.64
C GLY A 272 1.65 -13.75 7.55
N LEU A 273 2.06 -12.52 7.90
CA LEU A 273 2.40 -11.50 6.92
C LEU A 273 3.48 -11.99 5.95
N GLU A 274 3.23 -11.77 4.65
CA GLU A 274 4.16 -12.11 3.59
C GLU A 274 5.51 -11.43 3.85
N LYS A 275 6.59 -12.19 3.65
CA LYS A 275 7.94 -11.64 3.77
C LYS A 275 8.21 -10.73 2.56
N PRO A 276 8.57 -9.44 2.77
CA PRO A 276 8.92 -8.57 1.66
C PRO A 276 10.10 -9.11 0.85
N PRO A 277 10.15 -8.86 -0.47
CA PRO A 277 11.28 -9.26 -1.30
C PRO A 277 12.60 -8.72 -0.73
N ALA A 278 13.62 -9.56 -0.67
CA ALA A 278 14.92 -9.18 -0.10
C ALA A 278 15.66 -8.07 -0.88
N SER A 279 15.18 -7.73 -2.08
CA SER A 279 15.72 -6.66 -2.94
C SER A 279 14.87 -5.39 -2.95
N LEU A 280 13.87 -5.29 -2.05
CA LEU A 280 12.96 -4.14 -2.01
C LEU A 280 13.66 -2.86 -1.55
N TYR A 281 14.52 -2.99 -0.53
CA TYR A 281 15.34 -1.90 0.01
C TYR A 281 16.63 -2.49 0.60
N ASP A 282 17.69 -1.68 0.65
CA ASP A 282 18.93 -2.04 1.33
C ASP A 282 18.85 -1.58 2.81
N PRO A 283 18.87 -2.50 3.80
CA PRO A 283 18.85 -2.13 5.21
C PRO A 283 20.06 -1.30 5.67
N ASP A 284 21.15 -1.31 4.91
CA ASP A 284 22.38 -0.56 5.22
C ASP A 284 22.41 0.82 4.51
N ASP A 285 21.40 1.17 3.72
CA ASP A 285 21.31 2.48 3.07
C ASP A 285 21.00 3.60 4.06
N TRP A 286 21.71 4.72 3.95
CA TRP A 286 21.58 5.83 4.88
C TRP A 286 20.41 6.72 4.47
N SER A 287 19.34 6.71 5.26
CA SER A 287 18.12 7.49 5.02
C SER A 287 18.26 8.95 5.51
N SER A 288 19.05 9.77 4.82
CA SER A 288 19.28 11.17 5.23
C SER A 288 18.10 12.09 4.90
N LEU A 289 17.75 12.99 5.81
CA LEU A 289 16.80 14.07 5.56
C LEU A 289 17.33 15.38 6.17
N GLN A 290 17.48 16.41 5.33
CA GLN A 290 17.88 17.75 5.76
C GLN A 290 16.66 18.64 6.03
N TRP A 291 16.72 19.37 7.15
CA TRP A 291 15.71 20.36 7.55
C TRP A 291 16.09 21.76 7.02
N ASP A 292 15.90 21.98 5.72
CA ASP A 292 16.40 23.16 4.98
C ASP A 292 15.31 24.05 4.38
N LEU A 293 14.03 23.81 4.66
CA LEU A 293 12.91 24.45 3.96
C LEU A 293 12.92 25.98 4.06
N ASP A 294 13.02 26.66 2.91
CA ASP A 294 12.65 28.07 2.80
C ASP A 294 11.14 28.26 2.99
N ARG A 295 10.77 28.91 4.10
CA ARG A 295 9.35 29.19 4.44
C ARG A 295 8.64 30.08 3.43
N SER A 296 9.36 30.78 2.56
CA SER A 296 8.77 31.54 1.47
C SER A 296 7.98 30.64 0.50
N LEU A 297 8.41 29.39 0.30
CA LEU A 297 7.72 28.40 -0.53
C LEU A 297 6.32 28.06 -0.02
N LEU A 298 6.13 28.10 1.30
CA LEU A 298 4.81 27.88 1.89
C LEU A 298 3.92 29.13 1.79
N ASN A 299 4.44 30.33 1.54
CA ASN A 299 3.59 31.53 1.44
C ASN A 299 3.83 32.23 0.11
N PRO A 300 3.36 31.64 -1.02
CA PRO A 300 3.47 32.31 -2.31
C PRO A 300 2.73 33.67 -2.27
N PRO A 301 3.28 34.70 -2.95
CA PRO A 301 2.74 36.05 -2.93
C PRO A 301 1.32 36.19 -3.50
#